data_AF-M0MCC3-F1
#
_entry.id   AF-M0MCC3-F1
#
_cell.length_a   1.000
_cell.length_b   1.000
_cell.length_c   1.000
_cell.angle_alpha   90.00
_cell.angle_beta   90.00
_cell.angle_gamma   90.00
#
_symmetry.space_group_name_H-M   'P 1'
#
loop_
_entity.id
_entity.type
_entity.pdbx_description
1 polymer ?
#
loop_
_entity_poly.entity_id
_entity_poly.type
_entity_poly.pdbx_seq_one_letter_code
_entity_poly.pdbx_strand_id
1 'polypeptide(L)' 'MTDNRTVRDMLERVRERRRRKRCPDCDGVVGIRGFDGDYRWECLDCDAIGIGYATRGDALRGIGRRHG' A
#
# COMPACT_ATOMS: atom_id res chain seq x y z
N MET A 1 -23.96 -17.05 -18.68
CA MET A 1 -22.60 -16.66 -19.11
C MET A 1 -22.26 -15.28 -18.55
N THR A 2 -22.15 -15.12 -17.23
CA THR A 2 -22.00 -13.79 -16.58
C THR A 2 -20.88 -13.75 -15.52
N ASP A 3 -20.48 -14.89 -14.96
CA ASP A 3 -19.51 -14.95 -13.87
C ASP A 3 -18.04 -14.68 -14.26
N ASN A 4 -17.64 -15.06 -15.47
CA ASN A 4 -16.21 -15.04 -15.83
C ASN A 4 -15.64 -13.63 -16.07
N ARG A 5 -16.50 -12.63 -16.34
CA ARG A 5 -16.08 -11.21 -16.44
C ARG A 5 -15.89 -10.57 -15.07
N THR A 6 -16.70 -10.96 -14.08
CA THR A 6 -16.70 -10.37 -12.74
C THR A 6 -15.46 -10.73 -11.94
N VAL A 7 -15.02 -12.00 -12.00
CA VAL A 7 -13.85 -12.47 -11.26
C VAL A 7 -12.56 -11.80 -11.78
N ARG A 8 -12.42 -11.68 -13.10
CA ARG A 8 -11.25 -11.03 -13.72
C ARG A 8 -11.16 -9.55 -13.33
N ASP A 9 -12.27 -8.82 -13.38
CA ASP A 9 -12.35 -7.41 -13.00
C ASP A 9 -12.04 -7.19 -11.50
N MET A 10 -12.49 -8.11 -10.64
CA MET A 10 -12.14 -8.12 -9.22
C MET A 10 -10.64 -8.36 -8.99
N LEU A 11 -10.04 -9.31 -9.71
CA LEU A 11 -8.60 -9.60 -9.62
C LEU A 11 -7.75 -8.45 -10.15
N GLU A 12 -8.19 -7.76 -11.20
CA GLU A 12 -7.56 -6.54 -11.70
C GLU A 12 -7.62 -5.42 -10.66
N ARG A 13 -8.77 -5.17 -10.04
CA ARG A 13 -8.89 -4.21 -8.92
C ARG A 13 -8.02 -4.58 -7.71
N VAL A 14 -7.88 -5.86 -7.39
CA VAL A 14 -6.97 -6.33 -6.32
C VAL A 14 -5.51 -6.12 -6.72
N ARG A 15 -5.13 -6.38 -7.98
CA ARG A 15 -3.79 -6.11 -8.50
C ARG A 15 -3.46 -4.62 -8.48
N GLU A 16 -4.38 -3.76 -8.89
CA GLU A 16 -4.21 -2.30 -8.84
C GLU A 16 -4.12 -1.78 -7.41
N ARG A 17 -4.93 -2.30 -6.48
CA ARG A 17 -4.80 -1.99 -5.05
C ARG A 17 -3.49 -2.48 -4.44
N ARG A 18 -2.95 -3.62 -4.91
CA ARG A 18 -1.63 -4.13 -4.50
C ARG A 18 -0.49 -3.28 -5.08
N ARG A 19 -0.60 -2.78 -6.31
CA ARG A 19 0.40 -1.88 -6.91
C ARG A 19 0.60 -0.57 -6.14
N ARG A 20 -0.44 -0.06 -5.45
CA ARG A 20 -0.35 1.18 -4.65
C ARG A 20 0.36 1.01 -3.29
N LYS A 21 0.85 -0.18 -2.96
CA LYS A 21 1.57 -0.47 -1.70
C LYS A 21 2.96 -1.03 -1.99
N ARG A 22 3.75 -0.30 -2.79
CA ARG A 22 5.13 -0.66 -3.07
C ARG A 22 6.09 0.29 -2.39
N CYS A 23 7.12 -0.24 -1.76
CA CYS A 23 8.13 0.54 -1.07
C CYS A 23 8.86 1.43 -2.09
N PRO A 24 9.04 2.73 -1.79
CA PRO A 24 9.77 3.61 -2.70
C PRO A 24 11.25 3.24 -2.86
N ASP A 25 11.82 2.53 -1.89
CA ASP A 25 13.25 2.22 -1.84
C ASP A 25 13.60 0.90 -2.56
N CYS A 26 12.74 -0.12 -2.49
CA CYS A 26 13.01 -1.45 -3.03
C CYS A 26 11.89 -2.04 -3.92
N ASP A 27 10.80 -1.28 -4.14
CA ASP A 27 9.59 -1.73 -4.84
C ASP A 27 8.87 -2.93 -4.19
N GLY A 28 9.32 -3.32 -2.98
CA GLY A 28 8.78 -4.41 -2.16
C GLY A 28 7.40 -4.13 -1.59
N VAL A 29 6.74 -5.15 -1.04
CA VAL A 29 5.36 -4.99 -0.52
C VAL A 29 5.39 -4.20 0.79
N VAL A 30 4.49 -3.23 0.95
CA VAL A 30 4.32 -2.53 2.24
C VAL A 30 3.01 -2.89 2.96
N GLY A 31 3.13 -3.13 4.25
CA GLY A 31 2.02 -3.19 5.19
C GLY A 31 1.66 -1.80 5.71
N ILE A 32 0.39 -1.58 6.07
CA ILE A 32 -0.05 -0.35 6.75
C ILE A 32 -0.84 -0.73 7.99
N ARG A 33 -0.40 -0.22 9.14
CA ARG A 33 -0.94 -0.53 10.46
C ARG A 33 -1.08 0.74 11.31
N GLY A 34 -2.02 0.72 12.25
CA GLY A 34 -2.11 1.75 13.28
C GLY A 34 -0.96 1.59 14.29
N PHE A 35 -0.45 2.72 14.78
CA PHE A 35 0.62 2.79 15.76
C PHE A 35 0.45 4.07 16.59
N ASP A 36 0.19 3.93 17.89
CA ASP A 36 0.13 5.04 18.86
C ASP A 36 -0.81 6.20 18.46
N GLY A 37 -2.03 5.87 18.03
CA GLY A 37 -3.00 6.86 17.56
C GLY A 37 -2.80 7.36 16.12
N ASP A 38 -1.65 7.05 15.52
CA ASP A 38 -1.32 7.35 14.12
C ASP A 38 -1.34 6.08 13.26
N TYR A 39 -1.02 6.26 11.98
CA TYR A 39 -0.73 5.20 11.03
C TYR A 39 0.74 5.19 10.63
N ARG A 40 1.26 3.99 10.38
CA ARG A 40 2.57 3.77 9.78
C ARG A 40 2.49 2.78 8.62
N TRP A 41 3.37 2.94 7.65
CA TRP A 41 3.64 1.91 6.65
C TRP A 41 5.03 1.33 6.89
N GLU A 42 5.18 0.04 6.58
CA GLU A 42 6.43 -0.71 6.74
C GLU A 42 6.61 -1.62 5.54
N CYS A 43 7.80 -1.62 4.96
CA CYS A 43 8.21 -2.55 3.93
C CYS A 43 8.55 -3.90 4.53
N LEU A 44 8.04 -4.96 3.91
CA LEU A 44 8.29 -6.34 4.32
C LEU A 44 9.62 -6.89 3.79
N ASP A 45 10.28 -6.17 2.88
CA ASP A 45 11.49 -6.63 2.19
C ASP A 45 12.77 -5.89 2.64
N CYS A 46 12.70 -4.58 2.91
CA CYS A 46 13.87 -3.76 3.26
C CYS A 46 13.77 -3.01 4.60
N ASP A 47 12.76 -3.33 5.41
CA ASP A 47 12.49 -2.70 6.71
C ASP A 47 12.34 -1.15 6.65
N ALA A 48 12.09 -0.58 5.47
CA ALA A 48 11.79 0.85 5.34
C ALA A 48 10.43 1.16 6.00
N ILE A 49 10.39 2.21 6.82
CA ILE A 49 9.19 2.60 7.57
C ILE A 49 8.90 4.08 7.32
N GLY A 50 7.61 4.42 7.16
CA GLY A 50 7.10 5.77 7.31
C GLY A 50 6.10 5.83 8.46
N ILE A 51 6.25 6.83 9.33
CA ILE A 51 5.43 7.03 10.54
C ILE A 51 4.82 8.44 10.55
N GLY A 52 3.90 8.70 11.50
CA GLY A 52 3.33 10.04 11.73
C GLY A 52 2.20 10.41 10.77
N TYR A 53 1.45 9.42 10.28
CA TYR A 53 0.31 9.67 9.40
C TYR A 53 -1.00 9.67 10.18
N ALA A 54 -1.72 10.79 10.16
CA ALA A 54 -3.01 10.91 10.84
C ALA A 54 -4.08 9.92 10.32
N THR A 55 -3.97 9.49 9.05
CA THR A 55 -4.89 8.51 8.45
C THR A 55 -4.18 7.43 7.65
N ARG A 56 -4.85 6.29 7.47
CA ARG A 56 -4.41 5.23 6.54
C ARG A 56 -4.20 5.77 5.11
N GLY A 57 -5.00 6.75 4.70
CA GLY A 57 -4.87 7.41 3.40
C GLY A 57 -3.60 8.24 3.30
N ASP A 58 -3.22 8.93 4.37
CA ASP A 58 -1.95 9.67 4.46
C ASP A 58 -0.76 8.73 4.41
N ALA A 59 -0.81 7.60 5.12
CA ALA A 59 0.22 6.57 5.02
C ALA A 59 0.35 6.05 3.58
N LEU A 60 -0.78 5.82 2.88
CA LEU A 60 -0.76 5.42 1.46
C LEU A 60 -0.11 6.47 0.56
N ARG A 61 -0.42 7.75 0.78
CA ARG A 61 0.20 8.86 0.04
C ARG A 61 1.69 9.02 0.35
N GLY A 62 2.08 8.77 1.60
CA GLY A 62 3.45 8.84 2.07
C GLY A 62 4.39 7.88 1.35
N ILE A 63 3.92 6.66 1.06
CA ILE A 63 4.66 5.65 0.28
C ILE A 63 5.11 6.22 -1.08
N GLY A 64 4.22 6.95 -1.77
CA GLY A 64 4.49 7.50 -3.10
C GLY A 64 5.28 8.82 -3.13
N ARG A 65 5.56 9.43 -1.98
CA ARG A 65 6.18 10.78 -1.90
C ARG A 65 7.69 10.78 -1.68
N ARG A 66 8.35 9.62 -1.51
CA ARG A 66 9.80 9.54 -1.25
C ARG A 66 10.69 9.70 -2.49
N HIS A 67 10.10 9.89 -3.68
CA HIS A 67 10.82 10.16 -4.94
C HIS A 67 10.94 11.67 -5.25
N GLY A 68 11.22 12.49 -4.24
CA GLY A 68 11.51 13.92 -4.38
C GLY A 68 12.88 14.25 -3.84
#